data_AF-A0A0G4MK47-F1
#
_entry.id   AF-A0A0G4MK47-F1
#
_cell.length_a   1.000
_cell.length_b   1.000
_cell.length_c   1.000
_cell.angle_alpha   90.00
_cell.angle_beta   90.00
_cell.angle_gamma   90.00
#
_symmetry.space_group_name_H-M   'P 1'
#
loop_
_entity.id
_entity.type
_entity.pdbx_description
1 polymer ?
#
loop_
_entity_poly.entity_id
_entity_poly.type
_entity_poly.pdbx_seq_one_letter_code
_entity_poly.pdbx_strand_id
1 'polypeptide(L)'
;MRTYQLSTLYVDFRHLGQWQNGSLSDAVATNYYRFLPFITAALHGAIAKHEPQYFREHRQPTASSNQTSSAASNAASASQSELGSKTSNQQTDKLFAIAFYNLPLVSRVRSLRAANIGQLLSISGTVTRTSEVRPELSLGTFLCQACRTVIPNVEQTFRYTEPTLCPNQTCQNR
;
A
#
# COMPACT_ATOMS: atom_id res chain seq x y z
N MET A 1 -10.65 -8.02 -11.45
CA MET A 1 -10.46 -7.12 -10.28
C MET A 1 -11.71 -6.26 -10.07
N ARG A 2 -12.06 -5.37 -11.00
CA ARG A 2 -13.23 -4.45 -10.90
C ARG A 2 -14.56 -5.15 -10.59
N THR A 3 -14.93 -6.18 -11.35
CA THR A 3 -16.21 -6.89 -11.21
C THR A 3 -16.45 -7.45 -9.80
N TYR A 4 -15.38 -7.82 -9.11
CA TYR A 4 -15.42 -8.43 -7.77
C TYR A 4 -14.92 -7.48 -6.67
N GLN A 5 -14.70 -6.19 -7.00
CA GLN A 5 -14.18 -5.18 -6.07
C GLN A 5 -12.93 -5.62 -5.28
N LEU A 6 -12.04 -6.38 -5.94
CA LEU A 6 -10.81 -6.89 -5.33
C LEU A 6 -9.72 -5.82 -5.30
N SER A 7 -8.95 -5.74 -4.22
CA SER A 7 -7.73 -4.92 -4.15
C SER A 7 -6.46 -5.69 -4.52
N THR A 8 -6.54 -7.01 -4.67
CA THR A 8 -5.38 -7.86 -4.97
C THR A 8 -5.38 -8.32 -6.42
N LEU A 9 -4.25 -8.16 -7.11
CA LEU A 9 -3.98 -8.75 -8.41
C LEU A 9 -3.18 -10.04 -8.24
N TYR A 10 -3.74 -11.16 -8.67
CA TYR A 10 -3.03 -12.45 -8.72
C TYR A 10 -2.30 -12.59 -10.06
N VAL A 11 -1.01 -12.92 -10.00
CA VAL A 11 -0.15 -13.04 -11.19
C VAL A 11 0.59 -14.38 -11.18
N ASP A 12 0.46 -15.16 -12.26
CA ASP A 12 1.26 -16.38 -12.46
C ASP A 12 2.72 -16.00 -12.71
N PHE A 13 3.61 -16.49 -11.84
CA PHE A 13 5.03 -16.19 -11.92
C PHE A 13 5.69 -16.73 -13.20
N ARG A 14 5.13 -17.77 -13.83
CA ARG A 14 5.63 -18.32 -15.10
C ARG A 14 5.52 -17.31 -16.24
N HIS A 15 4.51 -16.44 -16.22
CA HIS A 15 4.37 -15.40 -17.24
C HIS A 15 5.51 -14.37 -17.16
N LEU A 16 5.98 -14.05 -15.94
CA LEU A 16 7.16 -13.20 -15.76
C LEU A 16 8.43 -13.88 -16.26
N GLY A 17 8.55 -15.20 -16.11
CA GLY A 17 9.70 -15.97 -16.59
C GLY A 17 9.79 -16.07 -18.11
N GLN A 18 8.65 -16.12 -18.79
CA GLN A 18 8.57 -16.11 -20.26
C GLN A 18 8.90 -14.73 -20.85
N TRP A 19 8.65 -13.66 -20.09
CA TRP A 19 8.93 -12.30 -20.52
C TRP A 19 10.42 -11.99 -20.45
N GLN A 20 10.98 -11.45 -21.54
CA GLN A 20 12.34 -10.89 -21.60
C GLN A 20 13.42 -11.82 -21.01
N ASN A 21 13.43 -13.08 -21.46
CA ASN A 21 14.37 -14.14 -21.06
C ASN A 21 14.48 -14.37 -19.55
N GLY A 22 13.42 -14.08 -18.79
CA GLY A 22 13.37 -14.32 -17.34
C GLY A 22 14.19 -13.37 -16.49
N SER A 23 14.89 -12.39 -17.08
CA SER A 23 15.69 -11.39 -16.35
C SER A 23 14.87 -10.64 -15.29
N LEU A 24 13.64 -10.24 -15.64
CA LEU A 24 12.71 -9.60 -14.71
C LEU A 24 12.29 -10.55 -13.58
N SER A 25 11.95 -11.80 -13.92
CA SER A 25 11.54 -12.79 -12.93
C SER A 25 12.65 -13.10 -11.93
N ASP A 26 13.90 -13.20 -12.39
CA ASP A 26 15.05 -13.46 -11.52
C ASP A 26 15.34 -12.29 -10.57
N ALA A 27 15.27 -11.05 -11.09
CA ALA A 27 15.41 -9.84 -10.29
C ALA A 27 14.31 -9.75 -9.21
N VAL A 28 13.06 -10.01 -9.59
CA VAL A 28 11.91 -10.01 -8.67
C VAL A 28 12.03 -11.13 -7.64
N ALA A 29 12.49 -12.34 -8.02
CA ALA A 29 12.69 -13.44 -7.09
C ALA A 29 13.80 -13.14 -6.07
N THR A 30 14.92 -12.57 -6.52
CA THR A 30 16.11 -12.38 -5.68
C THR A 30 16.01 -11.17 -4.75
N ASN A 31 15.31 -10.09 -5.17
CA ASN A 31 15.24 -8.84 -4.40
C ASN A 31 13.79 -8.35 -4.25
N TYR A 32 12.86 -9.26 -4.00
CA TYR A 32 11.43 -8.97 -3.95
C TYR A 32 11.07 -7.81 -3.04
N TYR A 33 11.58 -7.80 -1.80
CA TYR A 33 11.25 -6.75 -0.83
C TYR A 33 11.65 -5.35 -1.32
N ARG A 34 12.78 -5.25 -2.03
CA ARG A 34 13.26 -3.99 -2.61
C ARG A 34 12.43 -3.57 -3.82
N PHE A 35 11.96 -4.52 -4.61
CA PHE A 35 11.14 -4.24 -5.80
C PHE A 35 9.66 -4.03 -5.50
N LEU A 36 9.17 -4.48 -4.34
CA LEU A 36 7.79 -4.34 -3.90
C LEU A 36 7.22 -2.92 -4.08
N PRO A 37 7.85 -1.83 -3.59
CA PRO A 37 7.29 -0.48 -3.77
C PRO A 37 7.17 -0.07 -5.25
N PHE A 38 8.13 -0.48 -6.09
CA PHE A 38 8.11 -0.15 -7.52
C PHE A 38 7.04 -0.95 -8.28
N ILE A 39 6.88 -2.23 -7.93
CA ILE A 39 5.85 -3.10 -8.50
C ILE A 39 4.45 -2.60 -8.12
N THR A 40 4.25 -2.21 -6.86
CA THR A 40 2.99 -1.62 -6.39
C THR A 40 2.70 -0.29 -7.08
N ALA A 41 3.70 0.58 -7.24
CA ALA A 41 3.54 1.84 -7.98
C ALA A 41 3.19 1.60 -9.46
N ALA A 42 3.83 0.61 -10.11
CA ALA A 42 3.51 0.24 -11.48
C ALA A 42 2.06 -0.29 -11.61
N LEU A 43 1.59 -1.08 -10.64
CA LEU A 43 0.19 -1.52 -10.59
C LEU A 43 -0.76 -0.32 -10.48
N HIS A 44 -0.48 0.61 -9.58
CA HIS A 44 -1.29 1.83 -9.44
C HIS A 44 -1.36 2.60 -10.76
N GLY A 45 -0.24 2.80 -11.44
CA GLY A 45 -0.19 3.46 -12.74
C GLY A 45 -1.00 2.72 -13.82
N ALA A 46 -0.93 1.39 -13.85
CA ALA A 46 -1.69 0.56 -14.80
C ALA A 46 -3.21 0.65 -14.54
N ILE A 47 -3.64 0.54 -13.27
CA ILE A 47 -5.05 0.65 -12.91
C ILE A 47 -5.55 2.08 -13.19
N ALA A 48 -4.79 3.11 -12.85
CA ALA A 48 -5.16 4.49 -13.12
C ALA A 48 -5.34 4.77 -14.62
N LYS A 49 -4.51 4.15 -15.47
CA LYS A 49 -4.59 4.29 -16.94
C LYS A 49 -5.80 3.58 -17.53
N HIS A 50 -6.08 2.35 -17.09
CA HIS A 50 -7.11 1.50 -17.71
C HIS A 50 -8.49 1.65 -17.06
N GLU A 51 -8.55 1.91 -15.76
CA GLU A 51 -9.77 1.92 -14.95
C GLU A 51 -9.75 3.09 -13.93
N PRO A 52 -9.79 4.35 -14.40
CA PRO A 52 -9.63 5.53 -13.54
C PRO A 52 -10.77 5.70 -12.54
N GLN A 53 -11.99 5.29 -12.87
CA GLN A 53 -13.13 5.35 -11.94
C GLN A 53 -12.95 4.40 -10.76
N TYR A 54 -12.53 3.16 -11.04
CA TYR A 54 -12.28 2.14 -10.02
C TYR A 54 -11.15 2.55 -9.08
N PHE A 55 -10.08 3.13 -9.62
CA PHE A 55 -8.97 3.68 -8.85
C PHE A 55 -9.42 4.80 -7.89
N ARG A 56 -10.30 5.69 -8.35
CA ARG A 56 -10.83 6.81 -7.54
C ARG A 56 -11.81 6.35 -6.46
N GLU A 57 -12.63 5.35 -6.73
CA GLU A 57 -13.56 4.78 -5.74
C GLU A 57 -12.83 4.00 -4.64
N HIS A 58 -11.69 3.39 -4.96
CA HIS A 58 -10.83 2.71 -3.98
C HIS A 58 -9.97 3.65 -3.14
N ARG A 59 -9.96 4.95 -3.43
CA ARG A 59 -9.39 6.00 -2.59
C ARG A 59 -10.43 6.40 -1.54
N GLN A 60 -10.13 6.27 -0.24
CA GLN A 60 -11.11 6.71 0.75
C GLN A 60 -11.28 8.24 0.67
N PRO A 61 -12.50 8.76 0.83
CA PRO A 61 -12.76 10.21 0.79
C PRO A 61 -12.03 11.01 1.88
N THR A 62 -11.50 10.35 2.92
CA THR A 62 -10.95 10.99 4.12
C THR A 62 -9.46 11.35 4.03
N ALA A 63 -8.70 10.84 3.06
CA ALA A 63 -7.26 11.07 2.97
C ALA A 63 -6.86 12.39 2.27
N SER A 64 -7.79 13.29 2.02
CA SER A 64 -7.50 14.61 1.43
C SER A 64 -8.45 15.70 1.90
N SER A 65 -8.75 15.77 3.20
CA SER A 65 -9.28 17.00 3.80
C SER A 65 -8.18 17.71 4.58
N ASN A 66 -7.33 18.45 3.85
CA ASN A 66 -6.73 19.68 4.39
C ASN A 66 -7.79 20.81 4.52
N GLN A 67 -9.08 20.47 4.55
CA GLN A 67 -10.15 21.40 4.83
C GLN A 67 -10.45 21.33 6.32
N THR A 68 -9.93 22.33 7.03
CA THR A 68 -10.50 22.84 8.27
C THR A 68 -12.02 22.97 8.10
N SER A 69 -12.77 22.00 8.62
CA SER A 69 -14.21 22.16 8.84
C SER A 69 -14.40 22.68 10.26
N SER A 70 -14.22 23.99 10.42
CA SER A 70 -15.06 24.72 11.37
C SER A 70 -16.52 24.54 10.95
N ALA A 71 -17.37 24.33 11.94
CA ALA A 71 -18.77 23.95 11.82
C ALA A 71 -19.59 24.77 10.80
N ALA A 72 -20.63 24.10 10.28
CA ALA A 72 -21.79 24.60 9.51
C ALA A 72 -21.61 24.79 8.00
N SER A 73 -22.19 23.88 7.21
CA SER A 73 -23.33 24.16 6.31
C SER A 73 -23.62 22.97 5.36
N ASN A 74 -24.84 22.45 5.43
CA ASN A 74 -25.45 21.62 4.38
C ASN A 74 -25.85 22.52 3.20
N ALA A 75 -25.47 22.16 1.97
CA ALA A 75 -26.29 22.19 0.75
C ALA A 75 -25.41 22.08 -0.51
N ALA A 76 -25.88 21.27 -1.45
CA ALA A 76 -25.41 21.02 -2.81
C ALA A 76 -24.50 22.08 -3.48
N SER A 77 -23.46 21.63 -4.18
CA SER A 77 -23.35 21.88 -5.63
C SER A 77 -22.21 21.10 -6.29
N ALA A 78 -22.53 20.61 -7.47
CA ALA A 78 -21.62 20.03 -8.43
C ALA A 78 -20.57 21.06 -8.92
N SER A 79 -19.45 20.50 -9.38
CA SER A 79 -18.49 21.08 -10.33
C SER A 79 -17.89 22.45 -9.98
N GLN A 80 -16.68 22.44 -9.41
CA GLN A 80 -15.57 23.26 -9.93
C GLN A 80 -14.25 22.49 -9.78
N SER A 81 -13.64 22.23 -10.92
CA SER A 81 -12.23 21.91 -11.11
C SER A 81 -11.37 23.15 -10.90
N GLU A 82 -10.33 23.09 -10.06
CA GLU A 82 -9.05 23.82 -10.20
C GLU A 82 -7.99 23.06 -9.38
N LEU A 83 -7.08 22.32 -10.04
CA LEU A 83 -5.75 22.77 -10.48
C LEU A 83 -4.82 23.23 -9.35
N GLY A 84 -4.44 22.27 -8.51
CA GLY A 84 -3.14 22.27 -7.85
C GLY A 84 -2.34 21.08 -8.37
N SER A 85 -1.32 21.34 -9.18
CA SER A 85 -0.39 20.34 -9.72
C SER A 85 0.25 19.53 -8.58
N LYS A 86 -0.35 18.39 -8.26
CA LYS A 86 0.24 17.32 -7.45
C LYS A 86 0.07 16.07 -8.30
N THR A 87 1.20 15.44 -8.60
CA THR A 87 1.32 14.25 -9.45
C THR A 87 0.15 13.28 -9.23
N SER A 88 -0.43 12.77 -10.31
CA SER A 88 -1.62 11.90 -10.35
C SER A 88 -1.45 10.54 -9.66
N ASN A 89 -0.37 10.36 -8.91
CA ASN A 89 0.05 9.12 -8.23
C ASN A 89 -0.10 9.26 -6.71
N GLN A 90 -1.17 9.90 -6.23
CA GLN A 90 -1.45 9.90 -4.79
C GLN A 90 -1.89 8.50 -4.36
N GLN A 91 -1.20 7.99 -3.35
CA GLN A 91 -1.35 6.66 -2.76
C GLN A 91 -2.79 6.44 -2.27
N THR A 92 -3.39 5.31 -2.65
CA THR A 92 -4.76 4.93 -2.27
C THR A 92 -4.79 4.30 -0.88
N ASP A 93 -5.81 4.62 -0.07
CA ASP A 93 -5.94 4.09 1.29
C ASP A 93 -6.23 2.58 1.33
N LYS A 94 -6.84 2.04 0.27
CA LYS A 94 -6.80 0.60 0.00
C LYS A 94 -5.52 0.30 -0.78
N LEU A 95 -4.60 -0.41 -0.15
CA LEU A 95 -3.37 -0.86 -0.81
C LEU A 95 -3.75 -1.86 -1.90
N PHE A 96 -3.53 -1.48 -3.16
CA PHE A 96 -3.54 -2.48 -4.22
C PHE A 96 -2.31 -3.37 -4.03
N ALA A 97 -2.53 -4.67 -3.91
CA ALA A 97 -1.48 -5.63 -3.65
C ALA A 97 -1.28 -6.56 -4.86
N ILE A 98 -0.05 -7.00 -5.07
CA ILE A 98 0.27 -8.02 -6.07
C ILE A 98 0.61 -9.32 -5.34
N ALA A 99 -0.10 -10.38 -5.69
CA ALA A 99 0.13 -11.73 -5.17
C ALA A 99 0.65 -12.63 -6.29
N PHE A 100 1.92 -13.01 -6.20
CA PHE A 100 2.51 -13.99 -7.12
C PHE A 100 2.15 -15.41 -6.69
N TYR A 101 1.82 -16.24 -7.66
CA TYR A 101 1.59 -17.67 -7.45
C TYR A 101 2.33 -18.50 -8.49
N ASN A 102 2.42 -19.81 -8.25
CA ASN A 102 3.03 -20.78 -9.18
C ASN A 102 4.53 -20.55 -9.44
N LEU A 103 5.30 -20.31 -8.38
CA LEU A 103 6.75 -20.27 -8.47
C LEU A 103 7.30 -21.67 -8.81
N PRO A 104 8.34 -21.76 -9.65
CA PRO A 104 8.90 -23.05 -10.07
C PRO A 104 9.57 -23.83 -8.93
N LEU A 105 10.16 -23.11 -7.96
CA LEU A 105 10.82 -23.72 -6.81
C LEU A 105 9.94 -23.63 -5.58
N VAL A 106 9.52 -24.80 -5.07
CA VAL A 106 8.80 -24.92 -3.81
C VAL A 106 9.76 -25.43 -2.73
N SER A 107 10.02 -24.59 -1.74
CA SER A 107 10.89 -24.86 -0.61
C SER A 107 10.12 -25.50 0.56
N ARG A 108 10.80 -26.30 1.37
CA ARG A 108 10.26 -26.78 2.65
C ARG A 108 10.68 -25.83 3.76
N VAL A 109 9.92 -25.79 4.86
CA VAL A 109 10.26 -24.95 6.03
C VAL A 109 11.72 -25.16 6.50
N ARG A 110 12.19 -26.42 6.49
CA ARG A 110 13.56 -26.78 6.89
C ARG A 110 14.67 -26.28 5.95
N SER A 111 14.34 -25.88 4.71
CA SER A 111 15.32 -25.37 3.74
C SER A 111 15.47 -23.84 3.78
N LEU A 112 14.65 -23.13 4.56
CA LEU A 112 14.78 -21.69 4.73
C LEU A 112 16.09 -21.34 5.44
N ARG A 113 16.78 -20.30 4.97
CA ARG A 113 18.04 -19.77 5.51
C ARG A 113 17.98 -18.24 5.57
N ALA A 114 18.89 -17.63 6.33
CA ALA A 114 19.03 -16.17 6.40
C ALA A 114 19.35 -15.55 5.03
N ALA A 115 20.00 -16.29 4.13
CA ALA A 115 20.23 -15.87 2.74
C ALA A 115 18.94 -15.66 1.94
N ASN A 116 17.81 -16.22 2.39
CA ASN A 116 16.51 -16.06 1.72
C ASN A 116 15.72 -14.84 2.19
N ILE A 117 16.27 -14.02 3.09
CA ILE A 117 15.60 -12.80 3.56
C ILE A 117 15.43 -11.83 2.39
N GLY A 118 14.22 -11.30 2.22
CA GLY A 118 13.89 -10.34 1.16
C GLY A 118 13.67 -10.95 -0.22
N GLN A 119 13.80 -12.27 -0.36
CA GLN A 119 13.53 -13.02 -1.59
C GLN A 119 12.06 -13.47 -1.68
N LEU A 120 11.56 -13.68 -2.91
CA LEU A 120 10.27 -14.33 -3.14
C LEU A 120 10.43 -15.85 -3.07
N LEU A 121 9.69 -16.51 -2.19
CA LEU A 121 9.76 -17.96 -1.97
C LEU A 121 8.36 -18.56 -2.00
N SER A 122 8.26 -19.79 -2.50
CA SER A 122 7.08 -20.64 -2.29
C SER A 122 7.40 -21.69 -1.23
N ILE A 123 6.53 -21.84 -0.24
CA ILE A 123 6.73 -22.75 0.89
C ILE A 123 5.58 -23.76 0.92
N SER A 124 5.90 -25.05 1.07
CA SER A 124 4.92 -26.11 1.33
C SER A 124 4.97 -26.59 2.77
N GLY A 125 3.80 -26.84 3.35
CA GLY A 125 3.64 -27.34 4.71
C GLY A 125 2.19 -27.54 5.10
N THR A 126 1.97 -28.24 6.21
CA THR A 126 0.63 -28.45 6.80
C THR A 126 0.38 -27.41 7.87
N VAL A 127 -0.79 -26.76 7.84
CA VAL A 127 -1.21 -25.80 8.87
C VAL A 127 -1.71 -26.56 10.09
N THR A 128 -1.09 -26.36 11.26
CA THR A 128 -1.43 -27.04 12.51
C THR A 128 -2.16 -26.14 13.51
N ARG A 129 -1.98 -24.82 13.42
CA ARG A 129 -2.61 -23.84 14.30
C ARG A 129 -2.83 -22.52 13.56
N THR A 130 -4.00 -21.93 13.75
CA THR A 130 -4.34 -20.57 13.33
C THR A 130 -4.62 -19.73 14.56
N SER A 131 -4.27 -18.44 14.53
CA SER A 131 -4.71 -17.47 15.54
C SER A 131 -6.00 -16.79 15.09
N GLU A 132 -6.72 -16.16 16.02
CA GLU A 132 -7.83 -15.27 15.64
C GLU A 132 -7.34 -14.08 14.81
N VAL A 133 -8.24 -13.54 13.98
CA VAL A 133 -7.95 -12.38 13.15
C VAL A 133 -7.92 -11.14 14.02
N ARG A 134 -6.76 -10.49 14.10
CA ARG A 134 -6.58 -9.20 14.78
C ARG A 134 -6.33 -8.11 13.73
N PRO A 135 -6.96 -6.94 13.85
CA PRO A 135 -6.65 -5.81 12.98
C PRO A 135 -5.22 -5.32 13.22
N GLU A 136 -4.51 -5.01 12.14
CA GLU A 136 -3.18 -4.40 12.18
C GLU A 136 -3.30 -2.89 11.91
N LEU A 137 -2.68 -2.09 12.77
CA LEU A 137 -2.57 -0.65 12.54
C LEU A 137 -1.44 -0.43 11.53
N SER A 138 -1.79 -0.03 10.31
CA SER A 138 -0.83 0.27 9.22
C SER A 138 -0.50 1.75 9.13
N LEU A 139 -1.50 2.62 9.28
CA LEU A 139 -1.38 4.08 9.24
C LEU A 139 -2.08 4.67 10.47
N GLY A 140 -1.33 5.45 11.25
CA GLY A 140 -1.83 6.19 12.39
C GLY A 140 -2.12 7.64 12.05
N THR A 141 -3.15 8.20 12.67
CA THR A 141 -3.40 9.65 12.72
C THR A 141 -3.25 10.12 14.16
N PHE A 142 -2.36 11.07 14.38
CA PHE A 142 -1.99 11.55 15.71
C PHE A 142 -2.49 12.97 15.94
N LEU A 143 -2.65 13.36 17.20
CA LEU A 143 -3.01 14.72 17.61
C LEU A 143 -1.88 15.29 18.47
N CYS A 144 -1.33 16.43 18.05
CA CYS A 144 -0.31 17.10 18.85
C CYS A 144 -0.93 17.61 20.16
N GLN A 145 -0.32 17.29 21.30
CA GLN A 145 -0.86 17.69 22.61
C GLN A 145 -0.80 19.21 22.86
N ALA A 146 0.19 19.91 22.28
CA ALA A 146 0.35 21.35 22.49
C ALA A 146 -0.55 22.20 21.57
N CYS A 147 -0.48 21.97 20.26
CA CYS A 147 -1.21 22.80 19.28
C CYS A 147 -2.50 22.15 18.74
N ARG A 148 -2.82 20.91 19.16
CA ARG A 148 -3.97 20.12 18.68
C ARG A 148 -4.03 19.96 17.16
N THR A 149 -2.88 20.09 16.48
CA THR A 149 -2.77 19.80 15.05
C THR A 149 -2.88 18.31 14.82
N VAL A 150 -3.72 17.91 13.86
CA VAL A 150 -3.88 16.53 13.40
C VAL A 150 -2.73 16.20 12.44
N ILE A 151 -2.07 15.07 12.69
CA ILE A 151 -0.94 14.55 11.92
C ILE A 151 -1.38 13.22 11.30
N PRO A 152 -1.92 13.22 10.07
CA PRO A 152 -2.37 12.00 9.40
C PRO A 152 -1.21 11.24 8.75
N ASN A 153 -1.48 9.99 8.38
CA ASN A 153 -0.62 9.14 7.53
C ASN A 153 0.77 8.82 8.11
N VAL A 154 0.87 8.63 9.43
CA VAL A 154 2.12 8.18 10.06
C VAL A 154 2.19 6.65 9.97
N GLU A 155 3.14 6.16 9.17
CA GLU A 155 3.37 4.73 8.95
C GLU A 155 3.72 3.98 10.23
N GLN A 156 3.07 2.83 10.43
CA GLN A 156 3.28 1.94 11.56
C GLN A 156 3.90 0.64 11.04
N THR A 157 5.19 0.44 11.32
CA THR A 157 5.95 -0.72 10.82
C THR A 157 6.33 -1.63 11.98
N PHE A 158 5.51 -2.64 12.25
CA PHE A 158 5.71 -3.64 13.32
C PHE A 158 5.93 -3.09 14.74
N ARG A 159 5.79 -1.78 14.94
CA ARG A 159 5.81 -1.10 16.23
C ARG A 159 4.95 0.15 16.16
N TYR A 160 4.43 0.55 17.30
CA TYR A 160 3.81 1.86 17.47
C TYR A 160 4.88 2.95 17.35
N THR A 161 4.74 3.81 16.33
CA THR A 161 5.68 4.88 16.01
C THR A 161 4.93 6.21 15.99
N GLU A 162 5.32 7.10 16.91
CA GLU A 162 4.80 8.47 17.00
C GLU A 162 5.61 9.42 16.09
N PRO A 163 5.00 10.53 15.63
CA PRO A 163 5.72 11.55 14.88
C PRO A 163 6.76 12.23 15.76
N THR A 164 8.01 12.31 15.28
CA THR A 164 9.15 12.91 16.02
C THR A 164 9.13 14.43 16.11
N LEU A 165 8.30 15.09 15.31
CA LEU A 165 8.13 16.52 15.30
C LEU A 165 6.73 16.86 14.80
N CYS A 166 6.08 17.83 15.44
CA CYS A 166 4.84 18.39 14.94
C CYS A 166 5.08 19.10 13.59
N PRO A 167 4.25 18.86 12.54
CA PRO A 167 4.38 19.55 11.26
C PRO A 167 4.06 21.04 11.34
N ASN A 168 3.45 21.48 12.44
CA ASN A 168 3.18 22.89 12.69
C ASN A 168 4.48 23.62 13.06
N GLN A 169 4.95 24.48 12.14
CA GLN A 169 6.20 25.24 12.26
C GLN A 169 6.25 26.15 13.49
N THR A 170 5.10 26.57 14.04
CA THR A 170 5.06 27.42 15.24
C THR A 170 5.15 26.62 16.54
N CYS A 171 4.77 25.34 16.53
CA CYS A 171 4.69 24.53 17.73
C CYS A 171 6.03 23.91 18.10
N GLN A 172 6.81 23.46 17.10
CA GLN A 172 8.10 22.75 17.25
C GLN A 172 8.12 21.65 18.33
N ASN A 173 6.96 21.10 18.69
CA ASN A 173 6.84 20.07 19.70
C ASN A 173 7.46 18.77 19.20
N ARG A 174 8.24 18.11 20.05
CA ARG A 174 8.98 16.88 19.78
C ARG A 174 8.39 15.72 20.57
#